data_AF-A0A7C9U2D8-F1
#
_entry.id   AF-A0A7C9U2D8-F1
#
_cell.length_a   1.000
_cell.length_b   1.000
_cell.length_c   1.000
_cell.angle_alpha   90.00
_cell.angle_beta   90.00
_cell.angle_gamma   90.00
#
_symmetry.space_group_name_H-M   'P 1'
#
loop_
_entity.id
_entity.type
_entity.pdbx_description
1 polymer ?
#
loop_
_entity_poly.entity_id
_entity_poly.type
_entity_poly.pdbx_seq_one_letter_code
_entity_poly.pdbx_strand_id
1 'polypeptide(L)'
;MRGAQRFKGREDIFEQIETLALSAQPPVLLLYGGRRTGKTSALKYLPQRVGSELVPLLVDLQGAASATTLEAVAEYLAEEAIAAARKSRNLRLPEPDPRSLQRDPFPALQKWLKTIEAIAPQKRFLLCLDEFERLSEVVQETGSRAPLNFLRHVLQHRDRWILLFSGSHTLDELDDYWSDYLINTKSLRVTYLQRDRARELILRPIPDFPNIYEPEAVDSILELDSGKFWYSWALEYRLIEKRTPR
;
A
#
# COMPACT_ATOMS: atom_id res chain seq x y z
N MET A 1 -8.15 -17.42 -9.79
CA MET A 1 -6.72 -17.81 -9.81
C MET A 1 -5.87 -17.05 -10.85
N ARG A 2 -6.25 -15.86 -11.38
CA ARG A 2 -5.52 -15.21 -12.50
C ARG A 2 -4.52 -14.09 -12.12
N GLY A 3 -4.37 -13.78 -10.84
CA GLY A 3 -3.51 -12.67 -10.39
C GLY A 3 -2.07 -13.07 -10.06
N ALA A 4 -1.87 -14.23 -9.43
CA ALA A 4 -0.64 -14.53 -8.69
C ALA A 4 0.62 -14.61 -9.59
N GLN A 5 0.45 -14.95 -10.87
CA GLN A 5 1.55 -15.15 -11.82
C GLN A 5 2.09 -13.85 -12.47
N ARG A 6 1.52 -12.68 -12.18
CA ARG A 6 1.84 -11.43 -12.91
C ARG A 6 2.93 -10.56 -12.27
N PHE A 7 3.44 -10.94 -11.11
CA PHE A 7 4.45 -10.15 -10.39
C PHE A 7 5.80 -10.88 -10.44
N LYS A 8 6.70 -10.42 -11.32
CA LYS A 8 8.06 -10.96 -11.43
C LYS A 8 9.07 -10.04 -10.75
N GLY A 9 9.89 -10.63 -9.88
CA GLY A 9 11.07 -10.00 -9.29
C GLY A 9 10.81 -8.94 -8.23
N ARG A 10 10.23 -9.31 -7.07
CA ARG A 10 10.45 -8.73 -5.71
C ARG A 10 9.94 -9.70 -4.61
N GLU A 11 10.22 -10.98 -4.77
CA GLU A 11 9.73 -12.01 -3.82
C GLU A 11 10.30 -11.79 -2.41
N ASP A 12 11.52 -11.29 -2.36
CA ASP A 12 12.22 -10.84 -1.16
C ASP A 12 11.47 -9.76 -0.37
N ILE A 13 10.87 -8.77 -1.03
CA ILE A 13 10.15 -7.68 -0.34
C ILE A 13 8.87 -8.22 0.32
N PHE A 14 8.13 -9.09 -0.36
CA PHE A 14 6.89 -9.62 0.21
C PHE A 14 7.15 -10.55 1.39
N GLU A 15 8.16 -11.41 1.28
CA GLU A 15 8.60 -12.27 2.36
C GLU A 15 9.07 -11.45 3.56
N GLN A 16 9.82 -10.36 3.33
CA GLN A 16 10.23 -9.43 4.39
C GLN A 16 9.03 -8.74 5.05
N ILE A 17 8.09 -8.21 4.27
CA ILE A 17 6.87 -7.57 4.81
C ILE A 17 6.10 -8.55 5.67
N GLU A 18 5.88 -9.77 5.19
CA GLU A 18 5.16 -10.81 5.93
C GLU A 18 5.89 -11.20 7.21
N THR A 19 7.20 -11.50 7.12
CA THR A 19 8.02 -11.88 8.26
C THR A 19 8.01 -10.81 9.36
N LEU A 20 8.17 -9.53 8.98
CA LEU A 20 8.16 -8.42 9.93
C LEU A 20 6.77 -8.21 10.53
N ALA A 21 5.70 -8.25 9.72
CA ALA A 21 4.33 -8.05 10.18
C ALA A 21 3.81 -9.18 11.08
N LEU A 22 4.30 -10.41 10.89
CA LEU A 22 3.95 -11.58 11.72
C LEU A 22 4.87 -11.77 12.93
N SER A 23 5.91 -10.96 13.09
CA SER A 23 6.81 -11.04 14.25
C SER A 23 6.09 -10.78 15.58
N ALA A 24 6.70 -11.18 16.70
CA ALA A 24 6.11 -11.01 18.03
C ALA A 24 5.89 -9.53 18.40
N GLN A 25 6.76 -8.65 17.90
CA GLN A 25 6.67 -7.19 18.07
C GLN A 25 6.85 -6.54 16.70
N PRO A 26 5.77 -6.43 15.90
CA PRO A 26 5.85 -5.87 14.56
C PRO A 26 6.37 -4.43 14.59
N PRO A 27 7.40 -4.10 13.80
CA PRO A 27 7.82 -2.72 13.62
C PRO A 27 6.83 -1.98 12.71
N VAL A 28 6.91 -0.65 12.71
CA VAL A 28 6.36 0.15 11.61
C VAL A 28 7.16 -0.17 10.36
N LEU A 29 6.48 -0.36 9.23
CA LEU A 29 7.15 -0.59 7.95
C LEU A 29 7.12 0.70 7.12
N LEU A 30 8.26 1.04 6.52
CA LEU A 30 8.34 2.12 5.53
C LEU A 30 8.80 1.55 4.19
N LEU A 31 7.88 1.44 3.24
CA LEU A 31 8.17 1.07 1.87
C LEU A 31 8.52 2.33 1.07
N TYR A 32 9.81 2.55 0.80
CA TYR A 32 10.28 3.77 0.14
C TYR A 32 11.00 3.49 -1.17
N GLY A 33 11.01 4.48 -2.05
CA GLY A 33 11.69 4.39 -3.34
C GLY A 33 11.25 5.48 -4.30
N GLY A 34 12.04 5.73 -5.33
CA GLY A 34 11.77 6.79 -6.31
C GLY A 34 10.38 6.68 -6.95
N ARG A 35 9.91 7.78 -7.56
CA ARG A 35 8.66 7.78 -8.32
C ARG A 35 8.68 6.69 -9.40
N ARG A 36 7.55 6.01 -9.58
CA ARG A 36 7.34 4.92 -10.58
C ARG A 36 8.15 3.64 -10.37
N THR A 37 8.81 3.47 -9.23
CA THR A 37 9.47 2.20 -8.85
C THR A 37 8.50 1.04 -8.61
N GLY A 38 7.19 1.32 -8.53
CA GLY A 38 6.16 0.29 -8.44
C GLY A 38 5.68 -0.05 -7.03
N LYS A 39 5.83 0.87 -6.07
CA LYS A 39 5.38 0.71 -4.67
C LYS A 39 3.88 0.38 -4.56
N THR A 40 3.01 1.27 -5.05
CA THR A 40 1.54 1.05 -5.13
C THR A 40 1.20 -0.28 -5.76
N SER A 41 1.92 -0.66 -6.81
CA SER A 41 1.73 -1.94 -7.46
C SER A 41 2.14 -3.11 -6.55
N ALA A 42 3.27 -3.04 -5.86
CA ALA A 42 3.63 -4.04 -4.85
C ALA A 42 2.55 -4.16 -3.76
N LEU A 43 2.03 -3.05 -3.25
CA LEU A 43 0.95 -3.06 -2.26
C LEU A 43 -0.34 -3.72 -2.80
N LYS A 44 -0.72 -3.45 -4.05
CA LYS A 44 -1.88 -4.09 -4.71
C LYS A 44 -1.71 -5.60 -4.87
N TYR A 45 -0.48 -6.10 -4.96
CA TYR A 45 -0.18 -7.53 -5.09
C TYR A 45 0.03 -8.24 -3.75
N LEU A 46 0.21 -7.51 -2.63
CA LEU A 46 0.38 -8.10 -1.29
C LEU A 46 -0.63 -9.22 -0.96
N PRO A 47 -1.95 -9.06 -1.19
CA PRO A 47 -2.93 -10.10 -0.82
C PRO A 47 -2.70 -11.46 -1.47
N GLN A 48 -2.01 -11.49 -2.61
CA GLN A 48 -1.72 -12.70 -3.39
C GLN A 48 -0.38 -13.33 -3.01
N ARG A 49 0.41 -12.65 -2.19
CA ARG A 49 1.80 -12.99 -1.88
C ARG A 49 2.04 -13.29 -0.41
N VAL A 50 1.24 -12.72 0.48
CA VAL A 50 1.29 -13.00 1.92
C VAL A 50 0.25 -14.05 2.32
N GLY A 51 0.57 -14.84 3.33
CA GLY A 51 -0.27 -15.88 3.92
C GLY A 51 -1.59 -15.36 4.48
N SER A 52 -2.59 -16.24 4.58
CA SER A 52 -3.97 -15.88 4.89
C SER A 52 -4.19 -15.23 6.26
N GLU A 53 -3.24 -15.34 7.17
CA GLU A 53 -3.26 -14.74 8.51
C GLU A 53 -3.13 -13.21 8.46
N LEU A 54 -2.43 -12.70 7.44
CA LEU A 54 -2.23 -11.27 7.22
C LEU A 54 -3.27 -10.73 6.25
N VAL A 55 -3.96 -9.67 6.63
CA VAL A 55 -4.98 -8.98 5.82
C VAL A 55 -4.43 -7.61 5.41
N PRO A 56 -3.93 -7.45 4.18
CA PRO A 56 -3.53 -6.15 3.67
C PRO A 56 -4.76 -5.27 3.44
N LEU A 57 -4.71 -4.06 4.01
CA LEU A 57 -5.71 -3.00 3.88
C LEU A 57 -5.03 -1.80 3.21
N LEU A 58 -5.09 -1.75 1.88
CA LEU A 58 -4.54 -0.64 1.10
C LEU A 58 -5.47 0.57 1.18
N VAL A 59 -4.91 1.69 1.59
CA VAL A 59 -5.56 3.01 1.64
C VAL A 59 -4.68 3.98 0.87
N ASP A 60 -5.22 4.55 -0.21
CA ASP A 60 -4.54 5.56 -1.02
C ASP A 60 -4.84 6.96 -0.46
N LEU A 61 -3.86 7.59 0.17
CA LEU A 61 -4.09 8.86 0.85
C LEU A 61 -4.19 10.07 -0.08
N GLN A 62 -4.04 9.89 -1.40
CA GLN A 62 -4.33 10.96 -2.36
C GLN A 62 -5.80 11.36 -2.32
N GLY A 63 -6.72 10.41 -2.11
CA GLY A 63 -8.14 10.73 -1.97
C GLY A 63 -8.44 11.48 -0.66
N ALA A 64 -7.76 11.11 0.43
CA ALA A 64 -7.90 11.74 1.73
C ALA A 64 -7.43 13.20 1.75
N ALA A 65 -6.48 13.58 0.90
CA ALA A 65 -5.99 14.97 0.79
C ALA A 65 -7.08 15.96 0.33
N SER A 66 -8.19 15.47 -0.24
CA SER A 66 -9.33 16.33 -0.60
C SER A 66 -10.32 16.56 0.55
N ALA A 67 -10.15 15.84 1.67
CA ALA A 67 -11.03 15.92 2.82
C ALA A 67 -10.66 17.12 3.71
N THR A 68 -11.58 18.07 3.81
CA THR A 68 -11.39 19.31 4.58
C THR A 68 -11.77 19.19 6.05
N THR A 69 -12.30 18.04 6.49
CA THR A 69 -12.74 17.79 7.88
C THR A 69 -12.17 16.49 8.42
N LEU A 70 -11.98 16.42 9.74
CA LEU A 70 -11.52 15.20 10.42
C LEU A 70 -12.52 14.04 10.29
N GLU A 71 -13.82 14.34 10.21
CA GLU A 71 -14.88 13.37 9.94
C GLU A 71 -14.68 12.73 8.56
N ALA A 72 -14.52 13.54 7.51
CA ALA A 72 -14.34 13.05 6.15
C ALA A 72 -13.04 12.24 6.01
N VAL A 73 -11.96 12.63 6.70
CA VAL A 73 -10.72 11.82 6.75
C VAL A 73 -10.99 10.46 7.38
N ALA A 74 -11.71 10.42 8.51
CA ALA A 74 -11.99 9.16 9.20
C ALA A 74 -12.94 8.24 8.41
N GLU A 75 -13.96 8.81 7.77
CA GLU A 75 -14.85 8.11 6.84
C GLU A 75 -14.05 7.49 5.70
N TYR A 76 -13.20 8.29 5.04
CA TYR A 76 -12.37 7.83 3.94
C TYR A 76 -11.45 6.65 4.34
N LEU A 77 -10.78 6.77 5.49
CA LEU A 77 -9.94 5.69 6.03
C LEU A 77 -10.74 4.40 6.24
N ALA A 78 -11.96 4.49 6.78
CA ALA A 78 -12.81 3.34 7.02
C ALA A 78 -13.31 2.72 5.71
N GLU A 79 -13.80 3.53 4.78
CA GLU A 79 -14.31 3.08 3.47
C GLU A 79 -13.24 2.34 2.68
N GLU A 80 -12.04 2.91 2.56
CA GLU A 80 -10.93 2.30 1.83
C GLU A 80 -10.48 0.99 2.50
N ALA A 81 -10.40 0.96 3.84
CA ALA A 81 -10.06 -0.26 4.56
C ALA A 81 -11.11 -1.37 4.40
N ILE A 82 -12.41 -1.05 4.43
CA ILE A 82 -13.50 -2.01 4.19
C ILE A 82 -13.42 -2.54 2.75
N ALA A 83 -13.25 -1.65 1.77
CA ALA A 83 -13.12 -2.01 0.37
C ALA A 83 -11.89 -2.89 0.14
N ALA A 84 -10.76 -2.57 0.76
CA ALA A 84 -9.52 -3.33 0.68
C ALA A 84 -9.66 -4.72 1.31
N ALA A 85 -10.28 -4.85 2.49
CA ALA A 85 -10.54 -6.14 3.14
C ALA A 85 -11.39 -7.08 2.25
N ARG A 86 -12.41 -6.51 1.60
CA ARG A 86 -13.26 -7.24 0.66
C ARG A 86 -12.47 -7.69 -0.58
N LYS A 87 -11.61 -6.82 -1.13
CA LYS A 87 -10.76 -7.16 -2.29
C LYS A 87 -9.66 -8.16 -1.94
N SER A 88 -9.04 -8.04 -0.76
CA SER A 88 -7.86 -8.80 -0.37
C SER A 88 -8.21 -10.22 0.08
N ARG A 89 -9.25 -10.38 0.90
CA ARG A 89 -9.60 -11.65 1.55
C ARG A 89 -11.08 -12.02 1.46
N ASN A 90 -11.89 -11.27 0.72
CA ASN A 90 -13.36 -11.37 0.75
C ASN A 90 -13.90 -11.25 2.19
N LEU A 91 -13.18 -10.52 3.04
CA LEU A 91 -13.54 -10.31 4.44
C LEU A 91 -14.54 -9.15 4.52
N ARG A 92 -15.71 -9.40 5.12
CA ARG A 92 -16.72 -8.38 5.35
C ARG A 92 -16.47 -7.72 6.69
N LEU A 93 -15.89 -6.53 6.67
CA LEU A 93 -15.74 -5.70 7.85
C LEU A 93 -17.06 -4.94 8.11
N PRO A 94 -17.38 -4.65 9.39
CA PRO A 94 -18.52 -3.81 9.72
C PRO A 94 -18.23 -2.37 9.32
N GLU A 95 -19.27 -1.55 9.21
CA GLU A 95 -19.11 -0.10 9.10
C GLU A 95 -18.97 0.53 10.49
N PRO A 96 -18.17 1.59 10.66
CA PRO A 96 -18.18 2.39 11.87
C PRO A 96 -19.54 3.08 12.06
N ASP A 97 -19.92 3.38 13.31
CA ASP A 97 -21.17 4.11 13.59
C ASP A 97 -21.08 5.56 13.07
N PRO A 98 -21.92 5.97 12.10
CA PRO A 98 -21.84 7.31 11.51
C PRO A 98 -22.02 8.43 12.53
N ARG A 99 -22.89 8.23 13.52
CA ARG A 99 -23.12 9.25 14.58
C ARG A 99 -21.90 9.42 15.46
N SER A 100 -21.20 8.34 15.75
CA SER A 100 -19.94 8.37 16.50
C SER A 100 -18.84 9.02 15.67
N LEU A 101 -18.76 8.75 14.37
CA LEU A 101 -17.80 9.40 13.46
C LEU A 101 -17.99 10.91 13.41
N GLN A 102 -19.23 11.37 13.23
CA GLN A 102 -19.54 12.80 13.21
C GLN A 102 -19.17 13.52 14.50
N ARG A 103 -19.38 12.87 15.65
CA ARG A 103 -19.10 13.48 16.97
C ARG A 103 -17.63 13.46 17.34
N ASP A 104 -16.97 12.31 17.13
CA ASP A 104 -15.60 12.08 17.57
C ASP A 104 -14.91 11.03 16.67
N PRO A 105 -14.39 11.46 15.50
CA PRO A 105 -14.05 10.56 14.40
C PRO A 105 -13.01 9.49 14.76
N PHE A 106 -11.88 9.88 15.35
CA PHE A 106 -10.79 8.94 15.62
C PHE A 106 -11.08 7.99 16.80
N PRO A 107 -11.70 8.43 17.90
CA PRO A 107 -12.22 7.51 18.92
C PRO A 107 -13.30 6.56 18.40
N ALA A 108 -14.14 6.99 17.45
CA ALA A 108 -15.07 6.10 16.76
C ALA A 108 -14.32 5.04 15.95
N LEU A 109 -13.28 5.42 15.19
CA LEU A 109 -12.42 4.48 14.48
C LEU A 109 -11.73 3.51 15.44
N GLN A 110 -11.24 3.95 16.60
CA GLN A 110 -10.64 3.04 17.59
C GLN A 110 -11.65 1.98 18.07
N LYS A 111 -12.90 2.36 18.34
CA LYS A 111 -13.94 1.38 18.69
C LYS A 111 -14.21 0.41 17.54
N TRP A 112 -14.25 0.93 16.32
CA TRP A 112 -14.44 0.14 15.11
C TRP A 112 -13.30 -0.89 14.88
N LEU A 113 -12.03 -0.50 15.06
CA LEU A 113 -10.91 -1.45 15.00
C LEU A 113 -11.04 -2.58 16.03
N LYS A 114 -11.57 -2.29 17.24
CA LYS A 114 -11.84 -3.30 18.26
C LYS A 114 -12.93 -4.28 17.83
N THR A 115 -13.97 -3.78 17.17
CA THR A 115 -15.02 -4.64 16.59
C THR A 115 -14.45 -5.55 15.49
N ILE A 116 -13.56 -5.03 14.65
CA ILE A 116 -12.87 -5.82 13.61
C ILE A 116 -12.05 -6.95 14.22
N GLU A 117 -11.28 -6.67 15.29
CA GLU A 117 -10.49 -7.68 16.00
C GLU A 117 -11.37 -8.81 16.56
N ALA A 118 -12.56 -8.49 17.05
CA ALA A 118 -13.51 -9.49 17.55
C ALA A 118 -14.10 -10.36 16.43
N ILE A 119 -14.29 -9.81 15.23
CA ILE A 119 -14.82 -10.54 14.06
C ILE A 119 -13.77 -11.49 13.48
N ALA A 120 -12.50 -11.11 13.49
CA ALA A 120 -11.42 -11.90 12.92
C ALA A 120 -10.25 -12.07 13.91
N PRO A 121 -10.44 -12.80 15.02
CA PRO A 121 -9.48 -12.91 16.12
C PRO A 121 -8.25 -13.76 15.82
N GLN A 122 -8.15 -14.35 14.62
CA GLN A 122 -6.94 -15.03 14.16
C GLN A 122 -6.17 -14.21 13.13
N LYS A 123 -6.70 -13.04 12.73
CA LYS A 123 -6.09 -12.22 11.69
C LYS A 123 -5.25 -11.10 12.29
N ARG A 124 -4.22 -10.72 11.53
CA ARG A 124 -3.49 -9.46 11.67
C ARG A 124 -3.81 -8.58 10.48
N PHE A 125 -3.90 -7.28 10.71
CA PHE A 125 -4.27 -6.28 9.72
C PHE A 125 -3.07 -5.43 9.39
N LEU A 126 -2.66 -5.43 8.12
CA LEU A 126 -1.59 -4.58 7.61
C LEU A 126 -2.21 -3.36 6.94
N LEU A 127 -2.31 -2.26 7.66
CA LEU A 127 -2.80 -0.99 7.14
C LEU A 127 -1.72 -0.34 6.29
N CYS A 128 -1.87 -0.46 4.97
CA CYS A 128 -0.94 0.07 3.98
C CYS A 128 -1.40 1.47 3.56
N LEU A 129 -0.73 2.49 4.07
CA LEU A 129 -0.97 3.90 3.80
C LEU A 129 -0.07 4.33 2.64
N ASP A 130 -0.62 4.33 1.43
CA ASP A 130 0.10 4.74 0.22
C ASP A 130 0.07 6.26 0.06
N GLU A 131 1.17 6.83 -0.44
CA GLU A 131 1.40 8.27 -0.54
C GLU A 131 1.20 8.97 0.82
N PHE A 132 1.81 8.42 1.87
CA PHE A 132 1.56 8.87 3.26
C PHE A 132 1.93 10.32 3.54
N GLU A 133 2.81 10.91 2.74
CA GLU A 133 3.16 12.33 2.81
C GLU A 133 1.93 13.24 2.70
N ARG A 134 0.82 12.76 2.10
CA ARG A 134 -0.47 13.47 2.04
C ARG A 134 -1.11 13.72 3.41
N LEU A 135 -0.72 12.98 4.44
CA LEU A 135 -1.16 13.28 5.81
C LEU A 135 -0.65 14.64 6.30
N SER A 136 0.50 15.12 5.81
CA SER A 136 0.96 16.48 6.10
C SER A 136 -0.04 17.52 5.61
N GLU A 137 -0.60 17.33 4.41
CA GLU A 137 -1.59 18.23 3.80
C GLU A 137 -2.89 18.20 4.61
N VAL A 138 -3.36 17.01 5.00
CA VAL A 138 -4.54 16.87 5.88
C VAL A 138 -4.33 17.62 7.20
N VAL A 139 -3.15 17.53 7.81
CA VAL A 139 -2.84 18.26 9.06
C VAL A 139 -2.84 19.78 8.83
N GLN A 140 -2.30 20.25 7.72
CA GLN A 140 -2.28 21.67 7.36
C GLN A 140 -3.69 22.21 7.11
N GLU A 141 -4.53 21.48 6.38
CA GLU A 141 -5.89 21.90 6.03
C GLU A 141 -6.84 21.85 7.24
N THR A 142 -6.75 20.81 8.06
CA THR A 142 -7.62 20.64 9.23
C THR A 142 -7.11 21.36 10.48
N GLY A 143 -5.83 21.79 10.48
CA GLY A 143 -5.15 22.35 11.64
C GLY A 143 -4.96 21.35 12.79
N SER A 144 -5.12 20.04 12.55
CA SER A 144 -5.18 19.02 13.60
C SER A 144 -4.29 17.82 13.30
N ARG A 145 -3.49 17.42 14.30
CA ARG A 145 -2.68 16.19 14.27
C ARG A 145 -3.45 14.94 14.67
N ALA A 146 -4.78 15.03 14.84
CA ALA A 146 -5.60 13.91 15.26
C ALA A 146 -5.46 12.63 14.38
N PRO A 147 -5.35 12.71 13.03
CA PRO A 147 -5.09 11.52 12.21
C PRO A 147 -3.77 10.83 12.54
N LEU A 148 -2.69 11.61 12.74
CA LEU A 148 -1.38 11.07 13.08
C LEU A 148 -1.37 10.46 14.50
N ASN A 149 -2.02 11.15 15.45
CA ASN A 149 -2.18 10.65 16.82
C ASN A 149 -2.98 9.34 16.86
N PHE A 150 -3.99 9.21 16.01
CA PHE A 150 -4.73 7.96 15.85
C PHE A 150 -3.82 6.82 15.38
N LEU A 151 -3.01 7.04 14.32
CA LEU A 151 -2.08 6.02 13.82
C LEU A 151 -1.06 5.61 14.89
N ARG A 152 -0.51 6.58 15.63
CA ARG A 152 0.39 6.31 16.76
C ARG A 152 -0.28 5.48 17.85
N HIS A 153 -1.51 5.82 18.21
CA HIS A 153 -2.27 5.08 19.20
C HIS A 153 -2.54 3.63 18.74
N VAL A 154 -2.85 3.42 17.46
CA VAL A 154 -3.02 2.07 16.88
C VAL A 154 -1.74 1.26 17.07
N LEU A 155 -0.58 1.83 16.72
CA LEU A 155 0.73 1.17 16.88
C LEU A 155 1.02 0.81 18.35
N GLN A 156 0.74 1.71 19.29
CA GLN A 156 1.11 1.54 20.70
C GLN A 156 0.21 0.56 21.45
N HIS A 157 -1.04 0.40 21.03
CA HIS A 157 -2.06 -0.28 21.84
C HIS A 157 -2.70 -1.49 21.16
N ARG A 158 -2.33 -1.80 19.91
CA ARG A 158 -2.97 -2.89 19.14
C ARG A 158 -1.96 -3.76 18.41
N ASP A 159 -1.62 -4.88 19.03
CA ASP A 159 -0.70 -5.91 18.53
C ASP A 159 -1.14 -6.57 17.19
N ARG A 160 -2.44 -6.52 16.88
CA ARG A 160 -3.01 -7.05 15.63
C ARG A 160 -2.93 -6.10 14.45
N TRP A 161 -2.59 -4.84 14.67
CA TRP A 161 -2.54 -3.82 13.62
C TRP A 161 -1.09 -3.42 13.35
N ILE A 162 -0.70 -3.54 12.09
CA ILE A 162 0.63 -3.19 11.60
C ILE A 162 0.47 -2.05 10.61
N LEU A 163 1.31 -1.03 10.74
CA LEU A 163 1.35 0.09 9.81
C LEU A 163 2.44 -0.12 8.77
N LEU A 164 2.08 0.06 7.51
CA LEU A 164 3.02 0.16 6.39
C LEU A 164 2.78 1.50 5.69
N PHE A 165 3.74 2.40 5.81
CA PHE A 165 3.78 3.66 5.07
C PHE A 165 4.49 3.44 3.75
N SER A 166 3.92 3.94 2.65
CA SER A 166 4.54 3.91 1.33
C SER A 166 4.67 5.32 0.78
N GLY A 167 5.90 5.70 0.41
CA GLY A 167 6.21 7.06 0.01
C GLY A 167 7.47 7.17 -0.85
N SER A 168 7.77 8.37 -1.32
CA SER A 168 8.99 8.61 -2.11
C SER A 168 10.22 8.89 -1.26
N HIS A 169 10.01 9.40 -0.05
CA HIS A 169 11.07 9.89 0.81
C HIS A 169 11.57 8.82 1.80
N THR A 170 12.86 8.89 2.12
CA THR A 170 13.46 8.23 3.28
C THR A 170 13.07 8.92 4.57
N LEU A 171 13.28 8.28 5.73
CA LEU A 171 12.99 8.88 7.03
C LEU A 171 13.74 10.22 7.24
N ASP A 172 14.97 10.31 6.75
CA ASP A 172 15.83 11.50 6.90
C ASP A 172 15.39 12.69 6.02
N GLU A 173 14.52 12.43 5.04
CA GLU A 173 13.97 13.44 4.12
C GLU A 173 12.58 13.93 4.54
N LEU A 174 11.99 13.34 5.58
CA LEU A 174 10.69 13.74 6.11
C LEU A 174 10.82 14.92 7.07
N ASP A 175 9.72 15.66 7.23
CA ASP A 175 9.62 16.69 8.26
C ASP A 175 9.92 16.10 9.65
N ASP A 176 10.64 16.86 10.49
CA ASP A 176 11.12 16.40 11.81
C ASP A 176 10.02 15.78 12.68
N TYR A 177 8.77 16.25 12.57
CA TYR A 177 7.67 15.75 13.38
C TYR A 177 7.32 14.28 13.07
N TRP A 178 7.68 13.74 11.91
CA TRP A 178 7.46 12.33 11.58
C TRP A 178 8.26 11.38 12.47
N SER A 179 9.37 11.84 13.04
CA SER A 179 10.18 11.08 13.99
C SER A 179 9.37 10.64 15.24
N ASP A 180 8.36 11.41 15.63
CA ASP A 180 7.46 11.09 16.74
C ASP A 180 6.48 9.94 16.43
N TYR A 181 6.23 9.67 15.15
CA TYR A 181 5.23 8.70 14.68
C TYR A 181 5.88 7.45 14.08
N LEU A 182 7.10 7.57 13.53
CA LEU A 182 7.84 6.51 12.84
C LEU A 182 8.92 5.88 13.74
N ILE A 183 8.62 5.72 15.03
CA ILE A 183 9.52 5.09 16.00
C ILE A 183 9.62 3.59 15.69
N ASN A 184 10.84 3.03 15.76
CA ASN A 184 11.12 1.62 15.47
C ASN A 184 10.72 1.20 14.04
N THR A 185 10.90 2.09 13.07
CA THR A 185 10.57 1.82 11.67
C THR A 185 11.62 0.93 11.00
N LYS A 186 11.15 -0.05 10.22
CA LYS A 186 11.97 -0.83 9.28
C LYS A 186 11.71 -0.35 7.87
N SER A 187 12.74 0.23 7.25
CA SER A 187 12.69 0.75 5.90
C SER A 187 12.98 -0.36 4.88
N LEU A 188 12.06 -0.56 3.95
CA LEU A 188 12.11 -1.51 2.84
C LEU A 188 12.25 -0.73 1.54
N ARG A 189 13.41 -0.84 0.89
CA ARG A 189 13.71 -0.07 -0.33
C ARG A 189 13.17 -0.77 -1.57
N VAL A 190 12.33 -0.07 -2.32
CA VAL A 190 11.85 -0.47 -3.65
C VAL A 190 12.73 0.20 -4.70
N THR A 191 13.74 -0.51 -5.19
CA THR A 191 14.62 -0.04 -6.27
C THR A 191 14.03 -0.32 -7.64
N TYR A 192 14.59 0.26 -8.70
CA TYR A 192 14.27 -0.12 -10.07
C TYR A 192 14.58 -1.61 -10.35
N LEU A 193 13.92 -2.18 -11.35
CA LEU A 193 14.21 -3.54 -11.78
C LEU A 193 15.60 -3.61 -12.42
N GLN A 194 16.31 -4.70 -12.14
CA GLN A 194 17.52 -5.05 -12.89
C GLN A 194 17.19 -5.23 -14.38
N ARG A 195 18.14 -4.91 -15.26
CA ARG A 195 17.95 -4.90 -16.72
C ARG A 195 17.34 -6.21 -17.23
N ASP A 196 17.81 -7.36 -16.75
CA ASP A 196 17.31 -8.66 -17.18
C ASP A 196 15.85 -8.90 -16.77
N ARG A 197 15.46 -8.43 -15.58
CA ARG A 197 14.07 -8.52 -15.10
C ARG A 197 13.16 -7.56 -15.84
N ALA A 198 13.64 -6.35 -16.14
CA ALA A 198 12.92 -5.42 -16.99
C ALA A 198 12.74 -5.98 -18.42
N ARG A 199 13.78 -6.60 -18.99
CA ARG A 199 13.72 -7.30 -20.29
C ARG A 199 12.70 -8.42 -20.28
N GLU A 200 12.74 -9.27 -19.25
CA GLU A 200 11.78 -10.35 -19.06
C GLU A 200 10.33 -9.83 -18.97
N LEU A 201 10.14 -8.71 -18.26
CA LEU A 201 8.83 -8.06 -18.11
C LEU A 201 8.32 -7.45 -19.42
N ILE A 202 9.20 -6.90 -20.26
CA ILE A 202 8.85 -6.36 -21.60
C ILE A 202 8.46 -7.52 -22.54
N LEU A 203 9.26 -8.59 -22.56
CA LEU A 203 9.05 -9.72 -23.46
C LEU A 203 7.89 -10.62 -23.02
N ARG A 204 7.64 -10.74 -21.72
CA ARG A 204 6.65 -11.64 -21.13
C ARG A 204 5.96 -11.00 -19.92
N PRO A 205 5.17 -9.93 -20.11
CA PRO A 205 4.44 -9.26 -19.03
C PRO A 205 3.35 -10.16 -18.43
N ILE A 206 2.80 -11.08 -19.22
CA ILE A 206 1.81 -12.08 -18.82
C ILE A 206 2.19 -13.45 -19.40
N PRO A 207 1.67 -14.55 -18.82
CA PRO A 207 1.74 -15.86 -19.47
C PRO A 207 1.19 -15.78 -20.90
N ASP A 208 1.83 -16.51 -21.82
CA ASP A 208 1.45 -16.60 -23.23
C ASP A 208 1.43 -15.27 -23.99
N PHE A 209 2.15 -14.25 -23.51
CA PHE A 209 2.31 -13.00 -24.25
C PHE A 209 3.01 -13.26 -25.61
N PRO A 210 2.42 -12.79 -26.72
CA PRO A 210 2.99 -13.04 -28.05
C PRO A 210 4.33 -12.32 -28.20
N ASN A 211 5.27 -12.97 -28.89
CA ASN A 211 6.58 -12.37 -29.16
C ASN A 211 6.45 -11.32 -30.28
N ILE A 212 6.10 -10.10 -29.90
CA ILE A 212 5.80 -8.99 -30.83
C ILE A 212 6.91 -7.93 -30.89
N TYR A 213 7.92 -8.02 -30.03
CA TYR A 213 9.01 -7.05 -29.97
C TYR A 213 10.28 -7.64 -30.56
N GLU A 214 10.89 -6.91 -31.49
CA GLU A 214 12.24 -7.21 -31.97
C GLU A 214 13.27 -6.96 -30.85
N PRO A 215 14.35 -7.75 -30.76
CA PRO A 215 15.38 -7.59 -29.72
C PRO A 215 15.91 -6.16 -29.59
N GLU A 216 16.12 -5.48 -30.71
CA GLU A 216 16.63 -4.11 -30.82
C GLU A 216 15.62 -3.08 -30.26
N ALA A 217 14.32 -3.33 -30.46
CA ALA A 217 13.27 -2.51 -29.87
C ALA A 217 13.26 -2.66 -28.34
N VAL A 218 13.45 -3.87 -27.82
CA VAL A 218 13.55 -4.13 -26.38
C VAL A 218 14.78 -3.45 -25.77
N ASP A 219 15.94 -3.51 -26.43
CA ASP A 219 17.14 -2.83 -25.96
C ASP A 219 17.00 -1.31 -25.97
N SER A 220 16.43 -0.75 -27.03
CA SER A 220 16.12 0.70 -27.12
C SER A 220 15.20 1.16 -26.00
N ILE A 221 14.17 0.35 -25.68
CA ILE A 221 13.24 0.60 -24.58
C ILE A 221 13.96 0.59 -23.22
N LEU A 222 14.88 -0.35 -23.00
CA LEU A 222 15.65 -0.46 -21.76
C LEU A 222 16.62 0.72 -21.57
N GLU A 223 17.16 1.25 -22.67
CA GLU A 223 18.09 2.38 -22.67
C GLU A 223 17.41 3.73 -22.46
N LEU A 224 16.27 3.97 -23.11
CA LEU A 224 15.48 5.21 -22.95
C LEU A 224 15.09 5.47 -21.49
N ASP A 225 14.91 4.39 -20.74
CA ASP A 225 14.22 4.46 -19.47
C ASP A 225 15.08 4.08 -18.27
N SER A 226 16.31 3.60 -18.47
CA SER A 226 17.20 3.09 -17.40
C SER A 226 16.51 2.08 -16.45
N GLY A 227 15.47 1.39 -16.90
CA GLY A 227 14.62 0.51 -16.07
C GLY A 227 13.64 1.22 -15.12
N LYS A 228 13.38 2.53 -15.30
CA LYS A 228 12.69 3.38 -14.32
C LYS A 228 11.15 3.29 -14.31
N PHE A 229 10.48 2.93 -15.41
CA PHE A 229 9.02 3.06 -15.53
C PHE A 229 8.27 1.74 -15.72
N TRP A 230 8.96 0.64 -16.01
CA TRP A 230 8.30 -0.58 -16.50
C TRP A 230 7.50 -1.35 -15.42
N TYR A 231 7.77 -1.13 -14.14
CA TYR A 231 7.06 -1.86 -13.08
C TYR A 231 5.59 -1.47 -12.94
N SER A 232 5.31 -0.16 -12.96
CA SER A 232 3.93 0.34 -12.94
C SER A 232 3.22 -0.07 -14.23
N TRP A 233 3.89 0.11 -15.37
CA TRP A 233 3.33 -0.18 -16.69
C TRP A 233 2.93 -1.65 -16.86
N ALA A 234 3.80 -2.60 -16.53
CA ALA A 234 3.48 -4.02 -16.70
C ALA A 234 2.36 -4.53 -15.78
N LEU A 235 2.19 -3.90 -14.60
CA LEU A 235 1.14 -4.25 -13.65
C LEU A 235 -0.18 -3.51 -13.93
N GLU A 236 -0.10 -2.33 -14.54
CA GLU A 236 -1.23 -1.48 -14.93
C GLU A 236 -1.78 -1.82 -16.34
N TYR A 237 -1.06 -2.60 -17.16
CA TYR A 237 -1.52 -3.04 -18.48
C TYR A 237 -2.69 -4.02 -18.42
N ARG A 238 -3.87 -3.42 -18.22
CA ARG A 238 -5.21 -3.89 -18.54
C ARG A 238 -5.71 -3.27 -19.86
N LEU A 239 -4.84 -2.64 -20.67
CA LEU A 239 -5.26 -1.75 -21.77
C LEU A 239 -4.82 -2.11 -23.21
N ILE A 240 -4.11 -3.22 -23.47
CA ILE A 240 -3.96 -3.72 -24.86
C ILE A 240 -5.16 -4.59 -25.31
N GLU A 241 -6.09 -4.95 -24.42
CA GLU A 241 -7.32 -5.65 -24.84
C GLU A 241 -8.39 -4.73 -25.46
N LYS A 242 -8.16 -3.40 -25.60
CA LYS A 242 -9.14 -2.47 -26.16
C LYS A 242 -8.70 -1.64 -27.37
N ARG A 243 -7.57 -1.97 -28.00
CA ARG A 243 -7.24 -1.43 -29.32
C ARG A 243 -6.78 -2.54 -30.26
N THR A 244 -7.73 -3.39 -30.63
CA THR A 244 -7.74 -3.94 -31.98
C THR A 244 -8.44 -2.90 -32.86
N PRO A 245 -7.75 -2.21 -33.78
CA PRO A 245 -8.45 -1.51 -34.85
C PRO A 245 -9.13 -2.55 -35.74
N ARG A 246 -10.37 -2.30 -36.12
CA ARG A 246 -10.90 -2.84 -37.38
C ARG A 246 -10.27 -2.07 -38.53
#